data_AF-A0A846CJ35-F1
#
_entry.id   AF-A0A846CJ35-F1
#
_cell.length_a   1.000
_cell.length_b   1.000
_cell.length_c   1.000
_cell.angle_alpha   90.00
_cell.angle_beta   90.00
_cell.angle_gamma   90.00
#
_symmetry.space_group_name_H-M   'P 1'
#
loop_
_entity.id
_entity.type
_entity.pdbx_description
1 polymer ?
#
loop_
_entity_poly.entity_id
_entity_poly.type
_entity_poly.pdbx_seq_one_letter_code
_entity_poly.pdbx_strand_id
1 'polypeptide(L)'
;SIQVPVRDGNKYNEAFLAASDRLTAVLSGEADPGPPEVKDELSAQVAATFKSAEETDDQSATILVVVLLVVATVVPMVTYFWYQGFSG
;
A
#
# COMPACT_ATOMS: atom_id res chain seq x y z
N SER A 1 -22.10 -10.64 -7.65
CA SER A 1 -23.17 -10.33 -6.69
C SER A 1 -22.64 -10.03 -5.29
N ILE A 2 -21.81 -10.90 -4.69
CA ILE A 2 -21.40 -10.76 -3.27
C ILE A 2 -20.47 -9.56 -2.99
N GLN A 3 -19.49 -9.34 -3.86
CA GLN A 3 -18.38 -8.43 -3.59
C GLN A 3 -18.79 -6.96 -3.36
N VAL A 4 -19.78 -6.46 -4.10
CA VAL A 4 -20.23 -5.07 -4.01
C VAL A 4 -20.90 -4.78 -2.65
N PRO A 5 -21.99 -5.45 -2.24
CA PRO A 5 -22.67 -5.21 -0.96
C PRO A 5 -21.80 -5.52 0.27
N VAL A 6 -20.85 -6.46 0.19
CA VAL A 6 -19.88 -6.69 1.27
C VAL A 6 -18.96 -5.49 1.46
N ARG A 7 -18.47 -4.92 0.34
CA ARG A 7 -17.62 -3.72 0.38
C ARG A 7 -18.43 -2.45 0.67
N ASP A 8 -19.71 -2.41 0.28
CA ASP A 8 -20.67 -1.32 0.54
C ASP A 8 -21.32 -1.48 1.91
N GLY A 9 -20.51 -1.36 2.97
CA GLY A 9 -21.01 -1.32 4.36
C GLY A 9 -21.31 -2.68 4.98
N ASN A 10 -20.60 -3.75 4.59
CA ASN A 10 -20.69 -5.09 5.19
C ASN A 10 -22.10 -5.70 5.15
N LYS A 11 -22.85 -5.48 4.07
CA LYS A 11 -24.22 -5.96 3.92
C LYS A 11 -24.26 -7.43 3.52
N TYR A 12 -23.87 -8.32 4.43
CA TYR A 12 -23.76 -9.76 4.17
C TYR A 12 -25.09 -10.43 3.78
N ASN A 13 -26.19 -10.02 4.40
CA ASN A 13 -27.51 -10.59 4.11
C ASN A 13 -27.94 -10.26 2.67
N GLU A 14 -27.78 -9.01 2.26
CA GLU A 14 -28.08 -8.56 0.90
C GLU A 14 -27.15 -9.24 -0.12
N ALA A 15 -25.86 -9.35 0.20
CA ALA A 15 -24.87 -10.04 -0.62
C ALA A 15 -25.22 -11.52 -0.86
N PHE A 16 -25.68 -12.20 0.20
CA PHE A 16 -26.07 -13.60 0.14
C PHE A 16 -27.35 -13.79 -0.66
N LEU A 17 -28.40 -13.00 -0.37
CA LEU A 17 -29.68 -13.05 -1.09
C LEU A 17 -29.49 -12.78 -2.59
N ALA A 18 -28.75 -11.73 -2.95
CA ALA A 18 -28.48 -11.41 -4.36
C ALA A 18 -27.67 -12.50 -5.07
N ALA A 19 -26.82 -13.24 -4.36
CA ALA A 19 -26.11 -14.39 -4.93
C ALA A 19 -27.02 -15.61 -5.12
N SER A 20 -27.89 -15.88 -4.15
CA SER A 20 -28.89 -16.95 -4.21
C SER A 20 -29.92 -16.73 -5.32
N ASP A 21 -30.38 -15.49 -5.53
CA ASP A 21 -31.33 -15.15 -6.58
C ASP A 21 -30.74 -15.36 -7.97
N ARG A 22 -29.48 -14.94 -8.17
CA ARG A 22 -28.76 -15.17 -9.44
C ARG A 22 -28.51 -16.66 -9.69
N LEU A 23 -28.17 -17.41 -8.64
CA LEU A 23 -27.99 -18.86 -8.76
C LEU A 23 -29.32 -19.53 -9.13
N THR A 24 -30.41 -19.13 -8.49
CA THR A 24 -31.75 -19.63 -8.80
C THR A 24 -32.13 -19.33 -10.25
N ALA A 25 -31.97 -18.09 -10.72
CA ALA A 25 -32.28 -17.67 -12.09
C ALA A 25 -31.46 -18.44 -13.15
N VAL A 26 -30.18 -18.68 -12.90
CA VAL A 26 -29.33 -19.46 -13.81
C VAL A 26 -29.76 -20.94 -13.83
N LEU A 27 -30.11 -21.50 -12.68
CA LEU A 27 -30.54 -22.91 -12.57
C LEU A 27 -31.96 -23.15 -13.10
N SER A 28 -32.84 -22.15 -13.06
CA SER A 28 -34.18 -22.20 -13.66
C SER A 28 -34.16 -22.01 -15.18
N GLY A 29 -33.00 -21.71 -15.76
CA GLY A 29 -32.85 -21.42 -17.19
C GLY A 29 -33.36 -20.03 -17.59
N GLU A 30 -33.56 -19.15 -16.61
CA GLU A 30 -33.92 -17.75 -16.84
C GLU A 30 -32.69 -16.94 -17.24
N ALA A 31 -32.93 -15.73 -17.76
CA ALA A 31 -31.84 -14.83 -18.12
C ALA A 31 -31.06 -14.40 -16.86
N ASP A 32 -29.73 -14.45 -16.94
CA ASP A 32 -28.86 -14.03 -15.85
C ASP A 32 -29.11 -12.53 -15.52
N PRO A 33 -29.47 -12.18 -14.27
CA PRO A 33 -29.69 -10.79 -13.85
C PRO A 33 -28.44 -9.90 -13.91
N GLY A 34 -27.27 -10.45 -14.26
CA GLY A 34 -26.08 -9.70 -14.59
C GLY A 34 -25.21 -9.30 -13.39
N PRO A 35 -24.09 -8.59 -13.63
CA PRO A 35 -23.21 -8.14 -12.56
C PRO A 35 -23.87 -7.05 -11.71
N PRO A 36 -23.59 -7.00 -10.39
CA PRO A 36 -24.03 -5.89 -9.54
C PRO A 36 -23.34 -4.59 -9.95
N GLU A 37 -24.06 -3.49 -9.93
CA GLU A 37 -23.52 -2.15 -10.23
C GLU A 37 -22.49 -1.75 -9.17
N VAL A 38 -21.29 -1.40 -9.62
CA VAL A 38 -20.23 -0.88 -8.75
C VAL A 38 -20.43 0.63 -8.62
N LYS A 39 -20.81 1.11 -7.43
CA LYS A 39 -20.89 2.55 -7.14
C LYS A 39 -19.48 3.16 -7.20
N ASP A 40 -19.34 4.36 -7.78
CA ASP A 40 -18.05 5.07 -7.89
C ASP A 40 -17.32 5.24 -6.55
N GLU A 41 -18.07 5.42 -5.47
CA GLU A 41 -17.58 5.50 -4.09
C GLU A 41 -16.94 4.19 -3.58
N LEU A 42 -17.32 3.05 -4.15
CA LEU A 42 -16.69 1.76 -3.88
C LEU A 42 -15.38 1.58 -4.67
N SER A 43 -15.32 2.18 -5.86
CA SER A 43 -14.14 2.25 -6.72
C SER A 43 -13.03 3.09 -6.06
N ALA A 44 -13.41 4.19 -5.40
CA ALA A 44 -12.49 5.04 -4.65
C ALA A 44 -11.82 4.32 -3.45
N GLN A 45 -12.49 3.35 -2.83
CA GLN A 45 -11.89 2.50 -1.78
C GLN A 45 -10.86 1.49 -2.31
N VAL A 46 -10.77 1.29 -3.63
CA VAL A 46 -9.73 0.48 -4.28
C VAL A 46 -8.50 1.32 -4.63
N ALA A 47 -8.52 2.64 -4.39
CA ALA A 47 -7.34 3.48 -4.62
C ALA A 47 -6.16 2.88 -3.85
N ALA A 48 -5.09 2.56 -4.58
CA ALA A 48 -3.93 1.89 -4.01
C ALA A 48 -3.43 2.69 -2.80
N THR A 49 -3.34 2.07 -1.64
CA THR A 49 -2.80 2.72 -0.43
C THR A 49 -1.26 2.82 -0.45
N PHE A 50 -0.65 2.38 -1.55
CA PHE A 50 0.79 2.39 -1.76
C PHE A 50 1.16 3.66 -2.53
N LYS A 51 2.21 4.34 -2.07
CA LYS A 51 2.79 5.48 -2.78
C LYS A 51 3.25 5.05 -4.18
N SER A 52 3.11 5.95 -5.14
CA SER A 52 3.69 5.76 -6.48
C SER A 52 5.22 5.67 -6.43
N ALA A 53 5.84 5.14 -7.48
CA ALA A 53 7.30 5.02 -7.56
C ALA A 53 8.00 6.38 -7.43
N GLU A 54 7.43 7.43 -8.03
CA GLU A 54 7.93 8.82 -7.89
C GLU A 54 7.75 9.37 -6.48
N GLU A 55 6.70 8.99 -5.75
CA GLU A 55 6.52 9.37 -4.34
C GLU A 55 7.37 8.55 -3.36
N THR A 56 7.99 7.47 -3.85
CA THR A 56 8.80 6.51 -3.06
C THR A 56 10.30 6.68 -3.30
N ASP A 57 10.72 7.47 -4.30
CA ASP A 57 12.13 7.79 -4.56
C ASP A 57 12.68 8.82 -3.55
N ASP A 58 12.68 8.43 -2.27
CA ASP A 58 13.28 9.24 -1.20
C ASP A 58 14.76 8.89 -1.04
N GLN A 59 15.63 9.75 -1.55
CA GLN A 59 17.09 9.61 -1.41
C GLN A 59 17.59 9.86 0.02
N SER A 60 16.70 10.15 0.98
CA SER A 60 17.02 10.40 2.39
C SER A 60 17.91 9.32 3.00
N ALA A 61 17.64 8.03 2.74
CA ALA A 61 18.46 6.94 3.26
C ALA A 61 19.90 6.98 2.72
N THR A 62 20.07 7.24 1.42
CA THR A 62 21.38 7.37 0.78
C THR A 62 22.16 8.55 1.35
N ILE A 63 21.49 9.70 1.55
CA ILE A 63 22.09 10.90 2.13
C ILE A 63 22.57 10.62 3.56
N LEU A 64 21.73 9.98 4.39
CA LEU A 64 22.10 9.63 5.77
C LEU A 64 23.32 8.70 5.83
N VAL A 65 23.38 7.69 4.96
CA VAL A 65 24.50 6.74 4.91
C VAL A 65 25.79 7.44 4.50
N VAL A 66 25.74 8.32 3.49
CA VAL A 66 26.92 9.08 3.04
C VAL A 66 27.45 9.98 4.16
N VAL A 67 26.56 10.69 4.88
CA VAL A 67 26.96 11.52 6.02
C VAL A 67 27.61 10.68 7.11
N LEU A 68 27.03 9.53 7.46
CA LEU A 68 27.61 8.61 8.44
C LEU A 68 28.99 8.11 8.03
N LEU A 69 29.21 7.78 6.75
CA LEU A 69 30.51 7.34 6.24
C LEU A 69 31.57 8.43 6.33
N VAL A 70 31.22 9.68 5.98
CA VAL A 70 32.14 10.81 6.10
C VAL A 70 32.51 11.03 7.57
N VAL A 71 31.55 11.01 8.48
CA VAL A 71 31.82 11.14 9.93
C VAL A 71 32.70 10.00 10.44
N ALA A 72 32.37 8.75 10.07
CA ALA A 72 33.11 7.57 10.49
C ALA A 72 34.57 7.55 10.00
N THR A 73 34.87 8.20 8.88
CA THR A 73 36.23 8.29 8.32
C THR A 73 37.01 9.50 8.84
N VAL A 74 36.36 10.66 8.97
CA VAL A 74 37.02 11.89 9.41
C VAL A 74 37.31 11.87 10.90
N VAL A 75 36.39 11.38 11.73
CA VAL A 75 36.54 11.42 13.20
C VAL A 75 37.81 10.66 13.67
N PRO A 76 38.11 9.43 13.23
CA PRO A 76 39.35 8.73 13.62
C PRO A 76 40.63 9.44 13.17
N MET A 77 40.60 10.11 12.01
CA MET A 77 41.77 10.84 11.52
C MET A 77 42.00 12.12 12.32
N VAL A 78 40.93 12.85 12.63
CA VAL A 78 41.00 14.04 13.50
C VAL A 78 41.51 13.66 14.88
N THR A 79 40.99 12.59 15.49
CA THR A 79 41.47 12.13 16.80
C THR A 79 42.92 11.69 16.74
N TYR A 80 43.33 10.93 15.72
CA TYR A 80 44.72 10.52 15.52
C TYR A 80 45.69 11.71 15.50
N PHE A 81 45.44 12.70 14.64
CA PHE A 81 46.31 13.87 14.52
C PHE A 81 46.28 14.76 15.77
N TRP A 82 45.14 14.85 16.46
CA TRP A 82 45.04 15.58 17.71
C TRP A 82 45.93 14.95 18.80
N TYR A 83 45.91 13.61 18.94
CA TYR A 83 46.83 12.93 19.84
C TYR A 83 48.30 13.10 19.42
N GLN A 84 48.60 12.98 18.12
CA GLN A 84 49.96 13.10 17.60
C GLN A 84 50.54 14.51 17.86
N GLY A 85 49.76 15.57 17.65
CA GLY A 85 50.18 16.96 17.87
C GLY A 85 50.36 17.36 19.34
N PHE A 86 49.71 16.66 20.28
CA PHE A 86 49.95 16.83 21.72
C PHE A 86 51.13 16.00 22.25
N SER A 87 51.58 15.00 21.48
CA SER A 87 52.71 14.12 21.83
C SER A 87 54.07 14.59 21.28
N GLY A 88 54.09 15.73 20.58
CA GLY A 88 55.29 16.37 20.02
C GLY A 88 55.76 17.58 20.81
#